data_AF-A0A2I0PJY9-F1
#
_entry.id   AF-A0A2I0PJY9-F1
#
_cell.length_a   1.000
_cell.length_b   1.000
_cell.length_c   1.000
_cell.angle_alpha   90.00
_cell.angle_beta   90.00
_cell.angle_gamma   90.00
#
_symmetry.space_group_name_H-M   'P 1'
#
loop_
_entity.id
_entity.type
_entity.pdbx_description
1 polymer ?
#
loop_
_entity_poly.entity_id
_entity_poly.type
_entity_poly.pdbx_seq_one_letter_code
_entity_poly.pdbx_strand_id
1 'polypeptide(L)'
;MQNALEVFSDAGNAEKTADTLLEMGKTYCQMGENDFAQESYYNSLELYKDTEDLIGEGYAYVGMAEILEKRNRYDESRNTYHKAIKKFKKAGDSEKEAKVVSHLASTLEAQGAYHDAIYEHERSLEINKKEKDLASELYNYGRILKLKNKIKANKPTKSEFLILIGYLGLLILGELVTTYYNMEIGLLIHFSVLAALLVQSSLTKSFTYATLLRSMMVLPIIRIIGLTMPLMNIPTLYLFPIIAIPLFASSIALMKIQGINRKRVGLIGGNLKVQLIIALTGPFLGFIEYNILHPLPLIHTFDATNLLFGVIILTISTGLAEELLFRGIVQKNAEDVLGMAIGLLYTSLLFTSLHIGWIYITDLIFVFCVAIFYGYAFQKTRSILGITISHGLSNSVLFLVMPFFIF
;
A
#
# COMPACT_ATOMS: atom_id res chain seq x y z
N MET A 1 -16.09 15.64 -38.76
CA MET A 1 -16.42 14.65 -37.72
C MET A 1 -17.93 14.56 -37.50
N GLN A 2 -18.64 15.68 -37.28
CA GLN A 2 -20.10 15.65 -37.05
C GLN A 2 -20.92 15.03 -38.20
N ASN A 3 -20.66 15.42 -39.47
CA ASN A 3 -21.32 14.78 -40.62
C ASN A 3 -20.95 13.28 -40.76
N ALA A 4 -19.75 12.89 -40.36
CA ALA A 4 -19.34 11.47 -40.41
C ALA A 4 -20.04 10.67 -39.31
N LEU A 5 -20.21 11.26 -38.13
CA LEU A 5 -20.94 10.66 -37.01
C LEU A 5 -22.39 10.39 -37.40
N GLU A 6 -23.06 11.36 -38.02
CA GLU A 6 -24.44 11.23 -38.50
C GLU A 6 -24.56 10.12 -39.54
N VAL A 7 -23.71 10.11 -40.56
CA VAL A 7 -23.71 9.07 -41.61
C VAL A 7 -23.46 7.67 -41.05
N PHE A 8 -22.50 7.50 -40.13
CA PHE A 8 -22.21 6.17 -39.56
C PHE A 8 -23.28 5.71 -38.57
N SER A 9 -23.88 6.64 -37.81
CA SER A 9 -25.01 6.38 -36.93
C SER A 9 -26.23 5.93 -37.73
N ASP A 10 -26.58 6.65 -38.80
CA ASP A 10 -27.72 6.32 -39.67
C ASP A 10 -27.51 4.99 -40.40
N ALA A 11 -26.26 4.67 -40.75
CA ALA A 11 -25.89 3.39 -41.33
C ALA A 11 -25.84 2.24 -40.31
N GLY A 12 -26.05 2.50 -39.01
CA GLY A 12 -25.96 1.50 -37.95
C GLY A 12 -24.56 0.93 -37.72
N ASN A 13 -23.50 1.63 -38.17
CA ASN A 13 -22.13 1.18 -38.02
C ASN A 13 -21.57 1.61 -36.66
N ALA A 14 -21.80 0.78 -35.64
CA ALA A 14 -21.41 1.08 -34.25
C ALA A 14 -19.89 1.30 -34.08
N GLU A 15 -19.06 0.51 -34.76
CA GLU A 15 -17.58 0.61 -34.70
C GLU A 15 -17.10 1.97 -35.21
N LYS A 16 -17.49 2.36 -36.43
CA LYS A 16 -17.09 3.67 -37.00
C LYS A 16 -17.71 4.85 -36.25
N THR A 17 -18.90 4.67 -35.66
CA THR A 17 -19.52 5.67 -34.79
C THR A 17 -18.69 5.86 -33.52
N ALA A 18 -18.23 4.77 -32.90
CA ALA A 18 -17.36 4.80 -31.72
C ALA A 18 -15.99 5.45 -32.04
N ASP A 19 -15.37 5.09 -33.16
CA ASP A 19 -14.11 5.70 -33.62
C ASP A 19 -14.27 7.21 -33.83
N THR A 20 -15.36 7.62 -34.47
CA THR A 20 -15.63 9.04 -34.73
C THR A 20 -15.82 9.82 -33.43
N LEU A 21 -16.55 9.25 -32.46
CA LEU A 21 -16.71 9.83 -31.12
C LEU A 21 -15.39 9.90 -30.36
N LEU A 22 -14.54 8.88 -30.45
CA LEU A 22 -13.22 8.88 -29.83
C LEU A 22 -12.35 10.02 -30.37
N GLU A 23 -12.32 10.22 -31.69
CA GLU A 23 -11.58 11.32 -32.33
C GLU A 23 -12.17 12.71 -32.04
N MET A 24 -13.50 12.81 -31.94
CA MET A 24 -14.16 14.03 -31.44
C MET A 24 -13.73 14.34 -30.00
N GLY A 25 -13.69 13.32 -29.13
CA GLY A 25 -13.20 13.46 -27.76
C GLY A 25 -11.78 14.01 -27.69
N LYS A 26 -10.86 13.48 -28.53
CA LYS A 26 -9.49 13.99 -28.64
C LYS A 26 -9.44 15.45 -29.10
N THR A 27 -10.24 15.79 -30.11
CA THR A 27 -10.31 17.15 -30.67
C THR A 27 -10.83 18.15 -29.64
N TYR A 28 -11.95 17.85 -28.98
CA TYR A 28 -12.49 18.69 -27.91
C TYR A 28 -11.50 18.84 -26.75
N CYS A 29 -10.81 17.76 -26.38
CA CYS A 29 -9.78 17.79 -25.34
C CYS A 29 -8.63 18.75 -25.71
N GLN A 30 -8.19 18.76 -26.98
CA GLN A 30 -7.16 19.68 -27.47
C GLN A 30 -7.64 21.15 -27.50
N MET A 31 -8.93 21.38 -27.76
CA MET A 31 -9.55 22.70 -27.72
C MET A 31 -9.79 23.22 -26.29
N GLY A 32 -9.63 22.38 -25.26
CA GLY A 32 -9.93 22.73 -23.87
C GLY A 32 -11.40 22.55 -23.48
N GLU A 33 -12.22 22.06 -24.41
CA GLU A 33 -13.65 21.76 -24.26
C GLU A 33 -13.85 20.44 -23.50
N ASN A 34 -13.45 20.43 -22.22
CA ASN A 34 -13.33 19.21 -21.42
C ASN A 34 -14.68 18.48 -21.20
N ASP A 35 -15.80 19.21 -21.17
CA ASP A 35 -17.13 18.62 -20.97
C ASP A 35 -17.57 17.83 -22.21
N PHE A 36 -17.46 18.44 -23.39
CA PHE A 36 -17.73 17.78 -24.68
C PHE A 36 -16.77 16.61 -24.95
N ALA A 37 -15.51 16.77 -24.56
CA ALA A 37 -14.53 15.69 -24.67
C ALA A 37 -14.94 14.49 -23.80
N GLN A 38 -15.36 14.74 -22.56
CA GLN A 38 -15.78 13.69 -21.63
C GLN A 38 -17.02 12.96 -22.14
N GLU A 39 -18.02 13.69 -22.65
CA GLU A 39 -19.23 13.11 -23.24
C GLU A 39 -18.88 12.24 -24.46
N SER A 40 -18.03 12.74 -25.36
CA SER A 40 -17.62 12.00 -26.56
C SER A 40 -16.88 10.71 -26.19
N TYR A 41 -15.96 10.76 -25.22
CA TYR A 41 -15.28 9.56 -24.74
C TYR A 41 -16.23 8.58 -24.05
N TYR A 42 -17.17 9.05 -23.24
CA TYR A 42 -18.17 8.19 -22.59
C TYR A 42 -19.05 7.47 -23.62
N ASN A 43 -19.56 8.19 -24.62
CA ASN A 43 -20.39 7.60 -25.66
C ASN A 43 -19.60 6.61 -26.52
N SER A 44 -18.33 6.91 -26.83
CA SER A 44 -17.46 5.94 -27.52
C SER A 44 -17.23 4.68 -26.69
N LEU A 45 -17.04 4.83 -25.37
CA LEU A 45 -16.81 3.71 -24.45
C LEU A 45 -18.01 2.76 -24.39
N GLU A 46 -19.24 3.28 -24.34
CA GLU A 46 -20.45 2.45 -24.33
C GLU A 46 -20.55 1.65 -25.63
N LEU A 47 -20.34 2.28 -26.79
CA LEU A 47 -20.35 1.57 -28.07
C LEU A 47 -19.24 0.51 -28.16
N TYR A 48 -18.02 0.81 -27.71
CA TYR A 48 -16.94 -0.20 -27.70
C TYR A 48 -17.23 -1.38 -26.77
N LYS A 49 -17.99 -1.18 -25.67
CA LYS A 49 -18.46 -2.31 -24.85
C LYS A 49 -19.47 -3.16 -25.60
N ASP A 50 -20.41 -2.51 -26.31
CA ASP A 50 -21.44 -3.21 -27.08
C ASP A 50 -20.84 -4.01 -28.25
N THR A 51 -19.76 -3.50 -28.85
CA THR A 51 -19.01 -4.21 -29.92
C THR A 51 -17.91 -5.13 -29.39
N GLU A 52 -17.74 -5.22 -28.06
CA GLU A 52 -16.67 -5.98 -27.39
C GLU A 52 -15.23 -5.59 -27.82
N ASP A 53 -15.02 -4.36 -28.31
CA ASP A 53 -13.71 -3.84 -28.68
C ASP A 53 -12.91 -3.38 -27.46
N LEU A 54 -12.06 -4.29 -26.97
CA LEU A 54 -11.17 -4.03 -25.84
C LEU A 54 -10.15 -2.90 -26.10
N ILE A 55 -9.69 -2.72 -27.34
CA ILE A 55 -8.70 -1.70 -27.68
C ILE A 55 -9.36 -0.32 -27.67
N GLY A 56 -10.52 -0.20 -28.30
CA GLY A 56 -11.37 1.00 -28.27
C GLY A 56 -11.76 1.41 -26.84
N GLU A 57 -12.21 0.46 -26.02
CA GLU A 57 -12.47 0.70 -24.59
C GLU A 57 -11.23 1.24 -23.87
N GLY A 58 -10.05 0.67 -24.16
CA GLY A 58 -8.77 1.11 -23.61
C GLY A 58 -8.46 2.57 -23.94
N TYR A 59 -8.65 2.97 -25.19
CA TYR A 59 -8.44 4.35 -25.64
C TYR A 59 -9.44 5.34 -25.03
N ALA A 60 -10.72 4.97 -24.96
CA ALA A 60 -11.72 5.82 -24.32
C ALA A 60 -11.38 6.06 -22.84
N TYR A 61 -10.94 5.02 -22.12
CA TYR A 61 -10.47 5.19 -20.74
C TYR A 61 -9.23 6.09 -20.64
N VAL A 62 -8.26 6.00 -21.56
CA VAL A 62 -7.10 6.91 -21.58
C VAL A 62 -7.56 8.36 -21.72
N GLY A 63 -8.44 8.65 -22.69
CA GLY A 63 -8.98 9.99 -22.90
C GLY A 63 -9.72 10.55 -21.68
N MET A 64 -10.54 9.73 -21.04
CA MET A 64 -11.21 10.10 -19.78
C MET A 64 -10.22 10.38 -18.65
N ALA A 65 -9.16 9.56 -18.54
CA ALA A 65 -8.13 9.74 -17.52
C ALA A 65 -7.37 11.07 -17.69
N GLU A 66 -7.04 11.44 -18.93
CA GLU A 66 -6.39 12.73 -19.25
C GLU A 66 -7.28 13.93 -18.88
N ILE A 67 -8.59 13.87 -19.13
CA ILE A 67 -9.54 14.91 -18.70
C ILE A 67 -9.57 15.03 -17.18
N LEU A 68 -9.57 13.89 -16.48
CA LEU A 68 -9.52 13.88 -15.01
C LEU A 68 -8.22 14.52 -14.49
N GLU A 69 -7.08 14.31 -15.15
CA GLU A 69 -5.83 15.02 -14.82
C GLU A 69 -5.95 16.52 -15.03
N LYS A 70 -6.52 16.97 -16.15
CA LYS A 70 -6.75 18.40 -16.42
C LYS A 70 -7.63 19.07 -15.36
N ARG A 71 -8.54 18.31 -14.75
CA ARG A 71 -9.38 18.75 -13.63
C ARG A 71 -8.76 18.52 -12.25
N ASN A 72 -7.49 18.13 -12.16
CA ASN A 72 -6.78 17.78 -10.92
C ASN A 72 -7.43 16.62 -10.12
N ARG A 73 -8.29 15.81 -10.76
CA ARG A 73 -8.93 14.61 -10.18
C ARG A 73 -8.01 13.40 -10.34
N TYR A 74 -6.80 13.52 -9.83
CA TYR A 74 -5.73 12.56 -10.07
C TYR A 74 -6.05 11.15 -9.58
N ASP A 75 -6.71 10.99 -8.43
CA ASP A 75 -7.07 9.67 -7.89
C ASP A 75 -8.00 8.91 -8.84
N GLU A 76 -8.97 9.60 -9.42
CA GLU A 76 -9.89 9.03 -10.40
C GLU A 76 -9.21 8.79 -11.74
N SER A 77 -8.28 9.66 -12.14
CA SER A 77 -7.45 9.47 -13.32
C SER A 77 -6.62 8.19 -13.21
N ARG A 78 -5.89 7.97 -12.09
CA ARG A 78 -5.11 6.75 -11.86
C ARG A 78 -5.96 5.49 -11.93
N ASN A 79 -7.14 5.52 -11.29
CA ASN A 79 -8.10 4.42 -11.36
C ASN A 79 -8.58 4.16 -12.79
N THR A 80 -8.75 5.20 -13.59
CA THR A 80 -9.19 5.10 -14.99
C THR A 80 -8.05 4.58 -15.89
N TYR A 81 -6.80 5.02 -15.69
CA TYR A 81 -5.64 4.43 -16.35
C TYR A 81 -5.48 2.95 -16.02
N HIS A 82 -5.74 2.51 -14.77
CA HIS A 82 -5.74 1.08 -14.44
C HIS A 82 -6.79 0.28 -15.21
N LYS A 83 -7.97 0.87 -15.51
CA LYS A 83 -8.98 0.23 -16.36
C LYS A 83 -8.45 0.09 -17.79
N ALA A 84 -7.85 1.14 -18.36
CA ALA A 84 -7.22 1.09 -19.69
C ALA A 84 -6.11 0.04 -19.78
N ILE A 85 -5.18 0.00 -18.81
CA ILE A 85 -4.12 -1.00 -18.71
C ILE A 85 -4.69 -2.42 -18.71
N LYS A 86 -5.78 -2.66 -17.96
CA LYS A 86 -6.44 -3.98 -17.91
C LYS A 86 -7.03 -4.36 -19.27
N LYS A 87 -7.52 -3.39 -20.05
CA LYS A 87 -8.11 -3.62 -21.38
C LYS A 87 -7.03 -3.95 -22.41
N PHE A 88 -5.98 -3.14 -22.53
CA PHE A 88 -4.85 -3.43 -23.45
C PHE A 88 -4.16 -4.75 -23.12
N LYS A 89 -3.94 -5.04 -21.83
CA LYS A 89 -3.39 -6.32 -21.39
C LYS A 89 -4.26 -7.51 -21.80
N LYS A 90 -5.59 -7.40 -21.70
CA LYS A 90 -6.52 -8.45 -22.13
C LYS A 90 -6.54 -8.62 -23.66
N ALA A 91 -6.37 -7.54 -24.40
CA ALA A 91 -6.25 -7.54 -25.85
C ALA A 91 -4.89 -8.10 -26.36
N GLY A 92 -3.92 -8.32 -25.46
CA GLY A 92 -2.56 -8.75 -25.83
C GLY A 92 -1.71 -7.61 -26.41
N ASP A 93 -2.13 -6.36 -26.24
CA ASP A 93 -1.47 -5.19 -26.80
C ASP A 93 -0.47 -4.59 -25.81
N SER A 94 0.72 -5.20 -25.76
CA SER A 94 1.81 -4.80 -24.86
C SER A 94 2.30 -3.37 -25.11
N GLU A 95 2.32 -2.92 -26.36
CA GLU A 95 2.77 -1.57 -26.73
C GLU A 95 1.86 -0.51 -26.12
N LYS A 96 0.54 -0.65 -26.31
CA LYS A 96 -0.44 0.27 -25.72
C LYS A 96 -0.47 0.13 -24.20
N GLU A 97 -0.35 -1.09 -23.65
CA GLU A 97 -0.20 -1.28 -22.19
C GLU A 97 0.97 -0.43 -21.65
N ALA A 98 2.16 -0.56 -22.25
CA ALA A 98 3.37 0.13 -21.79
C ALA A 98 3.23 1.65 -21.86
N LYS A 99 2.59 2.16 -22.91
CA LYS A 99 2.32 3.59 -23.08
C LYS A 99 1.42 4.12 -21.96
N VAL A 100 0.31 3.43 -21.67
CA VAL A 100 -0.60 3.84 -20.58
C VAL A 100 0.05 3.73 -19.21
N VAL A 101 0.89 2.71 -18.99
CA VAL A 101 1.69 2.60 -17.76
C VAL A 101 2.64 3.82 -17.61
N SER A 102 3.22 4.32 -18.70
CA SER A 102 4.04 5.54 -18.69
C SER A 102 3.22 6.82 -18.44
N HIS A 103 1.96 6.87 -18.91
CA HIS A 103 1.04 7.97 -18.58
C HIS A 103 0.72 7.99 -17.09
N LEU A 104 0.36 6.83 -16.51
CA LEU A 104 0.15 6.68 -15.07
C LEU A 104 1.40 7.11 -14.25
N ALA A 105 2.59 6.73 -14.71
CA ALA A 105 3.84 7.15 -14.10
C ALA A 105 4.02 8.69 -14.13
N SER A 106 3.62 9.33 -15.22
CA SER A 106 3.65 10.80 -15.36
C SER A 106 2.63 11.48 -14.44
N THR A 107 1.43 10.90 -14.26
CA THR A 107 0.43 11.36 -13.27
C THR A 107 1.04 11.36 -11.87
N LEU A 108 1.68 10.24 -11.49
CA LEU A 108 2.33 10.09 -10.19
C LEU A 108 3.48 11.09 -10.01
N GLU A 109 4.25 11.37 -11.07
CA GLU A 109 5.28 12.41 -11.03
C GLU A 109 4.67 13.80 -10.78
N ALA A 110 3.56 14.13 -11.44
CA ALA A 110 2.88 15.42 -11.25
C ALA A 110 2.36 15.60 -9.81
N GLN A 111 2.01 14.50 -9.14
CA GLN A 111 1.59 14.50 -7.74
C GLN A 111 2.76 14.44 -6.73
N GLY A 112 4.01 14.37 -7.20
CA GLY A 112 5.19 14.24 -6.32
C GLY A 112 5.40 12.83 -5.77
N ALA A 113 4.62 11.83 -6.19
CA ALA A 113 4.78 10.43 -5.84
C ALA A 113 5.93 9.78 -6.63
N TYR A 114 7.14 10.31 -6.47
CA TYR A 114 8.28 10.00 -7.33
C TYR A 114 8.71 8.54 -7.28
N HIS A 115 8.64 7.89 -6.11
CA HIS A 115 8.96 6.46 -6.00
C HIS A 115 7.95 5.59 -6.77
N ASP A 116 6.68 5.97 -6.78
CA ASP A 116 5.63 5.25 -7.52
C ASP A 116 5.72 5.51 -9.01
N ALA A 117 6.03 6.76 -9.39
CA ALA A 117 6.34 7.11 -10.76
C ALA A 117 7.54 6.31 -11.30
N ILE A 118 8.63 6.18 -10.53
CA ILE A 118 9.78 5.34 -10.90
C ILE A 118 9.32 3.89 -11.09
N TYR A 119 8.53 3.37 -10.17
CA TYR A 119 8.07 1.99 -10.24
C TYR A 119 7.24 1.72 -11.52
N GLU A 120 6.29 2.59 -11.87
CA GLU A 120 5.51 2.42 -13.09
C GLU A 120 6.35 2.67 -14.35
N HIS A 121 7.32 3.60 -14.32
CA HIS A 121 8.29 3.74 -15.42
C HIS A 121 9.17 2.49 -15.58
N GLU A 122 9.60 1.85 -14.49
CA GLU A 122 10.35 0.58 -14.54
C GLU A 122 9.48 -0.54 -15.14
N ARG A 123 8.19 -0.58 -14.79
CA ARG A 123 7.23 -1.52 -15.38
C ARG A 123 7.02 -1.27 -16.88
N SER A 124 6.85 -0.01 -17.30
CA SER A 124 6.77 0.34 -18.72
C SER A 124 8.06 -0.04 -19.46
N LEU A 125 9.23 0.23 -18.87
CA LEU A 125 10.54 -0.16 -19.38
C LEU A 125 10.68 -1.69 -19.55
N GLU A 126 10.22 -2.48 -18.58
CA GLU A 126 10.21 -3.95 -18.66
C GLU A 126 9.36 -4.46 -19.83
N ILE A 127 8.24 -3.81 -20.14
CA ILE A 127 7.38 -4.17 -21.27
C ILE A 127 8.05 -3.75 -22.58
N ASN A 128 8.51 -2.50 -22.70
CA ASN A 128 9.15 -1.98 -23.91
C ASN A 128 10.39 -2.79 -24.32
N LYS A 129 11.16 -3.30 -23.34
CA LYS A 129 12.29 -4.23 -23.59
C LYS A 129 11.89 -5.52 -24.28
N LYS A 130 10.72 -6.06 -23.95
CA LYS A 130 10.20 -7.28 -24.59
C LYS A 130 9.74 -7.00 -26.02
N GLU A 131 9.12 -5.84 -26.23
CA GLU A 131 8.66 -5.36 -27.54
C GLU A 131 9.80 -4.81 -28.41
N LYS A 132 11.01 -4.60 -27.85
CA LYS A 132 12.18 -4.00 -28.50
C LYS A 132 11.95 -2.55 -28.96
N ASP A 133 11.11 -1.80 -28.25
CA ASP A 133 10.90 -0.37 -28.49
C ASP A 133 11.98 0.47 -27.76
N LEU A 134 13.10 0.67 -28.45
CA LEU A 134 14.24 1.41 -27.91
C LEU A 134 13.91 2.86 -27.56
N ALA A 135 12.99 3.51 -28.28
CA ALA A 135 12.65 4.91 -28.03
C ALA A 135 11.90 5.06 -26.70
N SER A 136 10.90 4.22 -26.47
CA SER A 136 10.15 4.19 -25.21
C SER A 136 10.99 3.69 -24.03
N GLU A 137 11.93 2.77 -24.27
CA GLU A 137 12.92 2.36 -23.27
C GLU A 137 13.78 3.55 -22.79
N LEU A 138 14.39 4.27 -23.72
CA LEU A 138 15.24 5.42 -23.41
C LEU A 138 14.46 6.53 -22.70
N TYR A 139 13.22 6.78 -23.11
CA TYR A 139 12.33 7.73 -22.46
C TYR A 139 12.10 7.37 -20.98
N ASN A 140 11.66 6.14 -20.70
CA ASN A 140 11.37 5.69 -19.34
C ASN A 140 12.64 5.70 -18.48
N TYR A 141 13.77 5.24 -19.03
CA TYR A 141 15.05 5.27 -18.33
C TYR A 141 15.49 6.70 -17.97
N GLY A 142 15.36 7.65 -18.89
CA GLY A 142 15.66 9.06 -18.64
C GLY A 142 14.78 9.67 -17.55
N ARG A 143 13.47 9.35 -17.54
CA ARG A 143 12.55 9.78 -16.47
C ARG A 143 12.93 9.20 -15.12
N ILE A 144 13.27 7.91 -15.05
CA ILE A 144 13.71 7.25 -13.81
C ILE A 144 14.93 7.97 -13.20
N LEU A 145 15.94 8.28 -14.02
CA LEU A 145 17.14 8.99 -13.54
C LEU A 145 16.82 10.40 -13.02
N LYS A 146 15.96 11.15 -13.73
CA LYS A 146 15.51 12.47 -13.30
C LYS A 146 14.74 12.42 -11.98
N LEU A 147 13.85 11.44 -11.83
CA LEU A 147 13.08 11.22 -10.60
C LEU A 147 13.96 10.84 -9.41
N LYS A 148 14.96 9.97 -9.62
CA LYS A 148 15.95 9.63 -8.58
C LYS A 148 16.68 10.86 -8.05
N ASN A 149 16.94 11.85 -8.90
CA ASN A 149 17.52 13.13 -8.49
C ASN A 149 16.51 14.02 -7.75
N LYS A 150 15.25 14.10 -8.21
CA LYS A 150 14.19 14.82 -7.49
C LYS A 150 13.96 14.27 -6.08
N ILE A 151 13.97 12.96 -5.90
CA ILE A 151 13.83 12.32 -4.57
C ILE A 151 14.94 12.76 -3.63
N LYS A 152 16.20 12.82 -4.09
CA LYS A 152 17.31 13.29 -3.26
C LYS A 152 17.15 14.75 -2.83
N ALA A 153 16.52 15.57 -3.65
CA ALA A 153 16.28 16.99 -3.38
C ALA A 153 15.02 17.25 -2.55
N ASN A 154 14.02 16.38 -2.63
CA ASN A 154 12.73 16.55 -1.97
C ASN A 154 12.76 16.02 -0.54
N LYS A 155 13.10 16.90 0.40
CA LYS A 155 13.05 16.62 1.85
C LYS A 155 11.75 17.18 2.45
N PRO A 156 11.24 16.57 3.53
CA PRO A 156 10.06 17.10 4.20
C PRO A 156 10.38 18.48 4.76
N THR A 157 9.40 19.37 4.77
CA THR A 157 9.55 20.67 5.44
C THR A 157 9.77 20.47 6.94
N LYS A 158 10.42 21.43 7.61
CA LYS A 158 10.63 21.36 9.07
C LYS A 158 9.30 21.20 9.83
N SER A 159 8.24 21.86 9.38
CA SER A 159 6.90 21.75 9.95
C SER A 159 6.30 20.36 9.77
N GLU A 160 6.35 19.79 8.56
CA GLU A 160 5.87 18.42 8.30
C GLU A 160 6.61 17.40 9.16
N PHE A 161 7.94 17.53 9.26
CA PHE A 161 8.74 16.66 10.10
C PHE A 161 8.35 16.76 11.59
N LEU A 162 8.22 17.97 12.13
CA LEU A 162 7.82 18.19 13.53
C LEU A 162 6.42 17.65 13.82
N ILE A 163 5.49 17.78 12.88
CA ILE A 163 4.13 17.25 13.02
C ILE A 163 4.13 15.72 13.06
N LEU A 164 4.90 15.06 12.18
CA LEU A 164 5.02 13.59 12.19
C LEU A 164 5.61 13.07 13.51
N ILE A 165 6.62 13.77 14.06
CA ILE A 165 7.17 13.46 15.39
C ILE A 165 6.13 13.73 16.48
N GLY A 166 5.35 14.81 16.37
CA GLY A 166 4.24 15.10 17.28
C GLY A 166 3.20 13.99 17.31
N TYR A 167 2.78 13.47 16.14
CA TYR A 167 1.86 12.33 16.07
C TYR A 167 2.45 11.05 16.67
N LEU A 168 3.72 10.75 16.40
CA LEU A 168 4.41 9.61 17.04
C LEU A 168 4.40 9.77 18.56
N GLY A 169 4.70 10.97 19.07
CA GLY A 169 4.66 11.27 20.50
C GLY A 169 3.27 11.11 21.10
N LEU A 170 2.22 11.58 20.41
CA LEU A 170 0.83 11.42 20.86
C LEU A 170 0.37 9.96 20.83
N LEU A 171 0.80 9.17 19.85
CA LEU A 171 0.54 7.73 19.81
C LEU A 171 1.20 7.04 21.00
N ILE A 172 2.50 7.29 21.23
CA ILE A 172 3.23 6.76 22.41
C ILE A 172 2.54 7.19 23.72
N LEU A 173 2.12 8.46 23.81
CA LEU A 173 1.39 8.95 24.98
C LEU A 173 0.07 8.19 25.19
N GLY A 174 -0.68 7.94 24.12
CA GLY A 174 -1.89 7.10 24.17
C GLY A 174 -1.60 5.70 24.71
N GLU A 175 -0.54 5.05 24.22
CA GLU A 175 -0.10 3.74 24.70
C GLU A 175 0.29 3.74 26.18
N LEU A 176 1.07 4.74 26.60
CA LEU A 176 1.51 4.87 27.99
C LEU A 176 0.33 5.13 28.93
N VAL A 177 -0.59 6.01 28.55
CA VAL A 177 -1.77 6.34 29.36
C VAL A 177 -2.71 5.14 29.47
N THR A 178 -2.96 4.44 28.35
CA THR A 178 -3.76 3.21 28.34
C THR A 178 -3.16 2.14 29.26
N THR A 179 -1.84 1.95 29.21
CA THR A 179 -1.15 0.86 29.93
C THR A 179 -0.95 1.16 31.41
N TYR A 180 -0.56 2.39 31.77
CA TYR A 180 -0.08 2.72 33.12
C TYR A 180 -0.97 3.66 33.93
N TYR A 181 -1.96 4.32 33.32
CA TYR A 181 -2.75 5.33 34.01
C TYR A 181 -4.25 5.07 33.96
N ASN A 182 -4.87 5.21 32.80
CA ASN A 182 -6.30 5.06 32.63
C ASN A 182 -6.64 4.74 31.17
N MET A 183 -7.28 3.58 30.96
CA MET A 183 -7.66 3.09 29.63
C MET A 183 -8.63 4.03 28.90
N GLU A 184 -9.58 4.66 29.60
CA GLU A 184 -10.58 5.55 28.97
C GLU A 184 -9.93 6.84 28.45
N ILE A 185 -9.00 7.42 29.22
CA ILE A 185 -8.23 8.60 28.77
C ILE A 185 -7.31 8.24 27.61
N GLY A 186 -6.66 7.07 27.66
CA GLY A 186 -5.83 6.58 26.56
C GLY A 186 -6.63 6.39 25.27
N LEU A 187 -7.83 5.81 25.37
CA LEU A 187 -8.78 5.72 24.26
C LEU A 187 -9.15 7.09 23.69
N LEU A 188 -9.44 8.08 24.55
CA LEU A 188 -9.75 9.45 24.12
C LEU A 188 -8.57 10.09 23.35
N ILE A 189 -7.33 9.82 23.77
CA ILE A 189 -6.13 10.25 23.04
C ILE A 189 -6.09 9.60 21.65
N HIS A 190 -6.30 8.29 21.54
CA HIS A 190 -6.32 7.61 20.23
C HIS A 190 -7.42 8.13 19.30
N PHE A 191 -8.62 8.39 19.81
CA PHE A 191 -9.70 9.03 19.03
C PHE A 191 -9.31 10.43 18.56
N SER A 192 -8.68 11.21 19.42
CA SER A 192 -8.21 12.57 19.09
C SER A 192 -7.13 12.54 18.02
N VAL A 193 -6.17 11.62 18.12
CA VAL A 193 -5.13 11.40 17.11
C VAL A 193 -5.73 10.97 15.78
N LEU A 194 -6.70 10.04 15.79
CA LEU A 194 -7.39 9.61 14.58
C LEU A 194 -8.11 10.78 13.87
N ALA A 195 -8.86 11.59 14.63
CA ALA A 195 -9.55 12.75 14.09
C ALA A 195 -8.58 13.79 13.52
N ALA A 196 -7.48 14.07 14.23
CA ALA A 196 -6.44 15.00 13.79
C ALA A 196 -5.74 14.51 12.50
N LEU A 197 -5.37 13.23 12.43
CA LEU A 197 -4.79 12.63 11.22
C LEU A 197 -5.75 12.73 10.02
N LEU A 198 -7.04 12.46 10.23
CA LEU A 198 -8.06 12.56 9.17
C LEU A 198 -8.17 13.99 8.63
N VAL A 199 -8.35 14.98 9.52
CA VAL A 199 -8.47 16.39 9.14
C VAL A 199 -7.20 16.85 8.43
N GLN A 200 -6.03 16.57 9.00
CA GLN A 200 -4.78 17.05 8.43
C GLN A 200 -4.42 16.39 7.10
N SER A 201 -4.72 15.09 6.94
CA SER A 201 -4.51 14.40 5.67
C SER A 201 -5.45 14.87 4.54
N SER A 202 -6.55 15.54 4.90
CA SER A 202 -7.50 16.12 3.96
C SER A 202 -7.12 17.55 3.57
N LEU A 203 -6.49 18.29 4.49
CA LEU A 203 -6.07 19.68 4.28
C LEU A 203 -4.67 19.80 3.63
N THR A 204 -3.86 18.75 3.69
CA THR A 204 -2.50 18.79 3.13
C THR A 204 -2.52 18.72 1.61
N LYS A 205 -1.80 19.64 0.96
CA LYS A 205 -1.62 19.66 -0.50
C LYS A 205 -0.66 18.59 -1.02
N SER A 206 0.33 18.20 -0.22
CA SER A 206 1.33 17.19 -0.60
C SER A 206 0.68 15.80 -0.60
N PHE A 207 0.64 15.16 -1.76
CA PHE A 207 0.05 13.83 -1.91
C PHE A 207 0.78 12.78 -1.06
N THR A 208 2.11 12.73 -1.12
CA THR A 208 2.91 11.75 -0.37
C THR A 208 2.75 11.93 1.14
N TYR A 209 2.77 13.17 1.63
CA TYR A 209 2.54 13.47 3.04
C TYR A 209 1.13 13.08 3.49
N ALA A 210 0.10 13.43 2.69
CA ALA A 210 -1.27 13.04 2.97
C ALA A 210 -1.44 11.51 3.01
N THR A 211 -0.79 10.77 2.11
CA THR A 211 -0.84 9.29 2.11
C THR A 211 -0.15 8.66 3.32
N LEU A 212 0.94 9.24 3.82
CA LEU A 212 1.57 8.81 5.06
C LEU A 212 0.61 9.01 6.24
N LEU A 213 0.03 10.20 6.40
CA LEU A 213 -0.94 10.46 7.47
C LEU A 213 -2.15 9.51 7.42
N ARG A 214 -2.69 9.25 6.22
CA ARG A 214 -3.79 8.28 6.04
C ARG A 214 -3.39 6.87 6.46
N SER A 215 -2.17 6.44 6.13
CA SER A 215 -1.68 5.12 6.55
C SER A 215 -1.50 5.01 8.07
N MET A 216 -1.14 6.11 8.74
CA MET A 216 -1.01 6.15 10.20
C MET A 216 -2.36 6.09 10.92
N MET A 217 -3.48 6.45 10.29
CA MET A 217 -4.82 6.36 10.90
C MET A 217 -5.18 4.95 11.35
N VAL A 218 -4.59 3.92 10.73
CA VAL A 218 -4.85 2.52 11.09
C VAL A 218 -4.31 2.22 12.51
N LEU A 219 -3.26 2.89 12.95
CA LEU A 219 -2.63 2.69 14.27
C LEU A 219 -3.62 2.96 15.43
N PRO A 220 -4.23 4.16 15.57
CA PRO A 220 -5.24 4.38 16.59
C PRO A 220 -6.51 3.55 16.36
N ILE A 221 -6.89 3.25 15.10
CA ILE A 221 -8.06 2.39 14.82
C ILE A 221 -7.88 0.98 15.40
N ILE A 222 -6.71 0.35 15.20
CA ILE A 222 -6.43 -0.98 15.76
C ILE A 222 -6.53 -0.94 17.29
N ARG A 223 -6.04 0.13 17.93
CA ARG A 223 -6.12 0.28 19.39
C ARG A 223 -7.54 0.46 19.89
N ILE A 224 -8.30 1.34 19.25
CA ILE A 224 -9.71 1.55 19.59
C ILE A 224 -10.47 0.22 19.50
N ILE A 225 -10.29 -0.53 18.40
CA ILE A 225 -10.94 -1.84 18.23
C ILE A 225 -10.47 -2.83 19.30
N GLY A 226 -9.16 -2.97 19.48
CA GLY A 226 -8.57 -3.95 20.40
C GLY A 226 -8.96 -3.73 21.87
N LEU A 227 -9.09 -2.47 22.31
CA LEU A 227 -9.42 -2.12 23.68
C LEU A 227 -10.93 -2.07 23.97
N THR A 228 -11.77 -1.97 22.94
CA THR A 228 -13.24 -1.89 23.11
C THR A 228 -13.96 -3.21 22.86
N MET A 229 -13.26 -4.23 22.33
CA MET A 229 -13.85 -5.55 22.10
C MET A 229 -14.15 -6.29 23.41
N PRO A 230 -15.37 -6.84 23.59
CA PRO A 230 -15.70 -7.62 24.78
C PRO A 230 -15.00 -8.98 24.73
N LEU A 231 -14.01 -9.19 25.60
CA LEU A 231 -13.13 -10.37 25.58
C LEU A 231 -13.66 -11.59 26.35
N MET A 232 -14.83 -11.49 26.99
CA MET A 232 -15.15 -12.36 28.14
C MET A 232 -15.33 -13.86 27.84
N ASN A 233 -15.40 -14.31 26.58
CA ASN A 233 -15.66 -15.73 26.24
C ASN A 233 -14.88 -16.28 25.04
N ILE A 234 -13.83 -15.60 24.55
CA ILE A 234 -13.08 -16.04 23.36
C ILE A 234 -11.68 -16.50 23.79
N PRO A 235 -11.24 -17.73 23.44
CA PRO A 235 -9.87 -18.15 23.71
C PRO A 235 -8.86 -17.20 23.07
N THR A 236 -7.77 -16.90 23.79
CA THR A 236 -6.80 -15.86 23.41
C THR A 236 -6.25 -16.03 21.98
N LEU A 237 -6.05 -17.26 21.53
CA LEU A 237 -5.59 -17.56 20.16
C LEU A 237 -6.52 -17.00 19.07
N TYR A 238 -7.84 -16.96 19.31
CA TYR A 238 -8.82 -16.46 18.33
C TYR A 238 -8.96 -14.93 18.33
N LEU A 239 -8.34 -14.21 19.28
CA LEU A 239 -8.30 -12.76 19.25
C LEU A 239 -7.42 -12.23 18.11
N PHE A 240 -6.36 -12.97 17.75
CA PHE A 240 -5.46 -12.63 16.66
C PHE A 240 -6.17 -12.47 15.31
N PRO A 241 -6.94 -13.47 14.81
CA PRO A 241 -7.66 -13.31 13.54
C PRO A 241 -8.75 -12.23 13.62
N ILE A 242 -9.38 -12.04 14.78
CA ILE A 242 -10.39 -10.99 14.98
C ILE A 242 -9.79 -9.60 14.76
N ILE A 243 -8.59 -9.34 15.29
CA ILE A 243 -7.87 -8.06 15.08
C ILE A 243 -7.30 -7.97 13.67
N ALA A 244 -6.84 -9.08 13.10
CA ALA A 244 -6.24 -9.11 11.76
C ALA A 244 -7.26 -8.83 10.64
N ILE A 245 -8.55 -9.18 10.81
CA ILE A 245 -9.58 -8.92 9.78
C ILE A 245 -9.72 -7.42 9.48
N PRO A 246 -9.97 -6.52 10.46
CA PRO A 246 -9.95 -5.08 10.25
C PRO A 246 -8.63 -4.59 9.66
N LEU A 247 -7.49 -5.15 10.11
CA LEU A 247 -6.17 -4.78 9.62
C LEU A 247 -5.98 -5.08 8.13
N PHE A 248 -6.42 -6.26 7.67
CA PHE A 248 -6.44 -6.60 6.25
C PHE A 248 -7.41 -5.71 5.46
N ALA A 249 -8.61 -5.48 5.99
CA ALA A 249 -9.60 -4.61 5.35
C ALA A 249 -9.04 -3.19 5.16
N SER A 250 -8.44 -2.60 6.20
CA SER A 250 -7.78 -1.30 6.16
C SER A 250 -6.60 -1.28 5.20
N SER A 251 -5.76 -2.33 5.19
CA SER A 251 -4.62 -2.44 4.27
C SER A 251 -5.09 -2.49 2.81
N ILE A 252 -6.11 -3.29 2.50
CA ILE A 252 -6.71 -3.38 1.15
C ILE A 252 -7.36 -2.05 0.75
N ALA A 253 -8.06 -1.38 1.67
CA ALA A 253 -8.67 -0.08 1.41
C ALA A 253 -7.61 0.99 1.13
N LEU A 254 -6.56 1.07 1.93
CA LEU A 254 -5.42 1.96 1.70
C LEU A 254 -4.74 1.66 0.36
N MET A 255 -4.58 0.38 0.02
CA MET A 255 -4.02 0.00 -1.27
C MET A 255 -4.86 0.53 -2.44
N LYS A 256 -6.18 0.39 -2.36
CA LYS A 256 -7.10 0.89 -3.39
C LYS A 256 -7.11 2.41 -3.47
N ILE A 257 -7.20 3.10 -2.34
CA ILE A 257 -7.25 4.58 -2.27
C ILE A 257 -5.95 5.18 -2.81
N GLN A 258 -4.80 4.60 -2.46
CA GLN A 258 -3.49 5.07 -2.93
C GLN A 258 -3.21 4.65 -4.38
N GLY A 259 -3.99 3.72 -4.95
CA GLY A 259 -3.76 3.18 -6.30
C GLY A 259 -2.51 2.30 -6.35
N ILE A 260 -2.17 1.63 -5.25
CA ILE A 260 -0.93 0.88 -5.13
C ILE A 260 -1.14 -0.62 -5.33
N ASN A 261 -0.24 -1.23 -6.09
CA ASN A 261 -0.34 -2.64 -6.46
C ASN A 261 0.38 -3.57 -5.46
N ARG A 262 0.18 -4.89 -5.63
CA ARG A 262 0.76 -5.95 -4.78
C ARG A 262 2.30 -5.94 -4.74
N LYS A 263 2.96 -5.66 -5.86
CA LYS A 263 4.43 -5.59 -5.93
C LYS A 263 4.97 -4.38 -5.15
N ARG A 264 4.24 -3.27 -5.12
CA ARG A 264 4.59 -2.07 -4.34
C ARG A 264 4.69 -2.38 -2.84
N VAL A 265 3.74 -3.14 -2.31
CA VAL A 265 3.64 -3.50 -0.87
C VAL A 265 4.44 -4.76 -0.51
N GLY A 266 5.21 -5.32 -1.46
CA GLY A 266 6.05 -6.49 -1.22
C GLY A 266 5.35 -7.84 -1.26
N LEU A 267 4.10 -7.92 -1.73
CA LEU A 267 3.38 -9.17 -1.95
C LEU A 267 3.88 -9.86 -3.24
N ILE A 268 5.16 -10.20 -3.26
CA ILE A 268 5.87 -10.92 -4.32
C ILE A 268 6.80 -11.95 -3.68
N GLY A 269 7.17 -13.00 -4.42
CA GLY A 269 8.08 -14.04 -3.91
C GLY A 269 9.55 -13.58 -3.78
N GLY A 270 9.96 -12.54 -4.51
CA GLY A 270 11.34 -12.05 -4.51
C GLY A 270 12.37 -13.14 -4.83
N ASN A 271 13.59 -12.98 -4.31
CA ASN A 271 14.61 -14.03 -4.35
C ASN A 271 14.35 -15.05 -3.24
N LEU A 272 13.83 -16.22 -3.60
CA LEU A 272 13.42 -17.26 -2.65
C LEU A 272 14.54 -17.69 -1.69
N LYS A 273 15.81 -17.74 -2.13
CA LYS A 273 16.93 -18.11 -1.25
C LYS A 273 17.10 -17.09 -0.12
N VAL A 274 17.05 -15.81 -0.46
CA VAL A 274 17.15 -14.72 0.53
C VAL A 274 15.92 -14.72 1.45
N GLN A 275 14.72 -14.93 0.89
CA GLN A 275 13.50 -15.00 1.71
C GLN A 275 13.52 -16.18 2.68
N LEU A 276 14.06 -17.34 2.28
CA LEU A 276 14.23 -18.49 3.16
C LEU A 276 15.23 -18.23 4.29
N ILE A 277 16.36 -17.56 3.99
CA ILE A 277 17.33 -17.17 5.03
C ILE A 277 16.68 -16.24 6.05
N ILE A 278 15.88 -15.26 5.60
CA ILE A 278 15.14 -14.37 6.50
C ILE A 278 14.13 -15.18 7.32
N ALA A 279 13.34 -16.05 6.68
CA ALA A 279 12.33 -16.88 7.34
C ALA A 279 12.92 -17.73 8.48
N LEU A 280 14.14 -18.26 8.30
CA LEU A 280 14.84 -19.07 9.30
C LEU A 280 15.28 -18.28 10.55
N THR A 281 15.26 -16.94 10.51
CA THR A 281 15.55 -16.13 11.71
C THR A 281 14.42 -16.20 12.74
N GLY A 282 13.20 -16.49 12.31
CA GLY A 282 11.99 -16.48 13.15
C GLY A 282 12.10 -17.33 14.42
N PRO A 283 12.37 -18.64 14.33
CA PRO A 283 12.48 -19.50 15.51
C PRO A 283 13.52 -19.02 16.53
N PHE A 284 14.64 -18.48 16.06
CA PHE A 284 15.69 -17.94 16.93
C PHE A 284 15.24 -16.65 17.63
N LEU A 285 14.58 -15.75 16.91
CA LEU A 285 14.00 -14.54 17.49
C LEU A 285 12.93 -14.88 18.53
N GLY A 286 12.03 -15.82 18.23
CA GLY A 286 10.99 -16.26 19.17
C GLY A 286 11.55 -16.92 20.43
N PHE A 287 12.66 -17.65 20.31
CA PHE A 287 13.38 -18.16 21.47
C PHE A 287 13.95 -17.04 22.35
N ILE A 288 14.61 -16.04 21.75
CA ILE A 288 15.15 -14.89 22.49
C ILE A 288 14.02 -14.15 23.21
N GLU A 289 12.94 -13.84 22.49
CA GLU A 289 11.78 -13.11 23.01
C GLU A 289 11.11 -13.87 24.15
N TYR A 290 11.03 -15.19 24.08
CA TYR A 290 10.51 -16.01 25.18
C TYR A 290 11.34 -15.85 26.46
N ASN A 291 12.66 -15.78 26.35
CA ASN A 291 13.56 -15.54 27.48
C ASN A 291 13.48 -14.10 28.03
N ILE A 292 12.76 -13.21 27.35
CA ILE A 292 12.48 -11.86 27.82
C ILE A 292 11.10 -11.81 28.50
N LEU A 293 10.07 -12.40 27.88
CA LEU A 293 8.67 -12.22 28.28
C LEU A 293 8.09 -13.36 29.12
N HIS A 294 8.57 -14.60 28.97
CA HIS A 294 8.02 -15.80 29.59
C HIS A 294 6.48 -15.90 29.55
N PRO A 295 5.84 -15.81 28.37
CA PRO A 295 4.39 -15.82 28.27
C PRO A 295 3.80 -17.20 28.58
N LEU A 296 2.52 -17.20 28.97
CA LEU A 296 1.70 -18.41 29.05
C LEU A 296 1.42 -18.98 27.64
N PRO A 297 1.22 -20.31 27.51
CA PRO A 297 0.90 -20.91 26.23
C PRO A 297 -0.47 -20.44 25.71
N LEU A 298 -0.55 -20.16 24.40
CA LEU A 298 -1.82 -19.80 23.73
C LEU A 298 -2.70 -21.01 23.39
N ILE A 299 -2.15 -22.22 23.44
CA ILE A 299 -2.87 -23.48 23.27
C ILE A 299 -2.87 -24.27 24.57
N HIS A 300 -3.91 -25.06 24.83
CA HIS A 300 -4.02 -25.82 26.08
C HIS A 300 -3.20 -27.11 26.09
N THR A 301 -3.10 -27.78 24.94
CA THR A 301 -2.38 -29.05 24.79
C THR A 301 -1.34 -28.94 23.68
N PHE A 302 -0.14 -29.46 23.94
CA PHE A 302 0.92 -29.52 22.96
C PHE A 302 0.75 -30.77 22.08
N ASP A 303 -0.05 -30.62 21.03
CA ASP A 303 -0.26 -31.64 20.01
C ASP A 303 -0.14 -31.05 18.60
N ALA A 304 0.07 -31.92 17.61
CA ALA A 304 0.34 -31.49 16.22
C ALA A 304 -0.81 -30.68 15.62
N THR A 305 -2.07 -30.95 15.98
CA THR A 305 -3.24 -30.28 15.42
C THR A 305 -3.35 -28.86 15.95
N ASN A 306 -3.28 -28.68 17.27
CA ASN A 306 -3.33 -27.37 17.89
C ASN A 306 -2.11 -26.51 17.53
N LEU A 307 -0.92 -27.12 17.45
CA LEU A 307 0.28 -26.44 17.00
C LEU A 307 0.15 -25.94 15.56
N LEU A 308 -0.26 -26.81 14.62
CA LEU A 308 -0.43 -26.43 13.21
C LEU A 308 -1.44 -25.30 13.06
N PHE A 309 -2.58 -25.41 13.74
CA PHE A 309 -3.64 -24.40 13.69
C PHE A 309 -3.16 -23.05 14.26
N GLY A 310 -2.47 -23.07 15.40
CA GLY A 310 -1.87 -21.88 16.00
C GLY A 310 -0.82 -21.24 15.11
N VAL A 311 0.08 -22.02 14.50
CA VAL A 311 1.12 -21.52 13.59
C VAL A 311 0.50 -20.81 12.38
N ILE A 312 -0.56 -21.38 11.79
CA ILE A 312 -1.27 -20.77 10.67
C ILE A 312 -1.91 -19.45 11.11
N ILE A 313 -2.61 -19.46 12.25
CA ILE A 313 -3.26 -18.26 12.80
C ILE A 313 -2.24 -17.15 13.01
N LEU A 314 -1.13 -17.41 13.71
CA LEU A 314 -0.14 -16.38 14.01
C LEU A 314 0.58 -15.91 12.75
N THR A 315 0.95 -16.84 11.86
CA THR A 315 1.61 -16.46 10.60
C THR A 315 0.74 -15.55 9.73
N ILE A 316 -0.56 -15.78 9.68
CA ILE A 316 -1.48 -14.92 8.91
C ILE A 316 -1.82 -13.63 9.67
N SER A 317 -2.17 -13.76 10.95
CA SER A 317 -2.77 -12.68 11.73
C SER A 317 -1.76 -11.67 12.24
N THR A 318 -0.58 -12.11 12.69
CA THR A 318 0.51 -11.21 13.08
C THR A 318 1.53 -11.11 11.96
N GLY A 319 1.99 -12.24 11.43
CA GLY A 319 3.07 -12.27 10.44
C GLY A 319 2.71 -11.58 9.12
N LEU A 320 1.55 -11.85 8.53
CA LEU A 320 1.17 -11.25 7.24
C LEU A 320 0.47 -9.91 7.43
N ALA A 321 -0.52 -9.83 8.32
CA ALA A 321 -1.34 -8.63 8.46
C ALA A 321 -0.52 -7.42 8.92
N GLU A 322 0.34 -7.60 9.94
CA GLU A 322 1.17 -6.51 10.45
C GLU A 322 2.28 -6.15 9.45
N GLU A 323 2.97 -7.12 8.85
CA GLU A 323 4.03 -6.81 7.89
C GLU A 323 3.50 -6.15 6.62
N LEU A 324 2.30 -6.52 6.17
CA LEU A 324 1.63 -5.84 5.06
C LEU A 324 1.35 -4.38 5.41
N LEU A 325 0.80 -4.10 6.60
CA LEU A 325 0.55 -2.72 7.03
C LEU A 325 1.86 -1.97 7.23
N PHE A 326 2.73 -2.44 8.12
CA PHE A 326 3.89 -1.70 8.58
C PHE A 326 4.97 -1.60 7.52
N ARG A 327 5.34 -2.70 6.86
CA ARG A 327 6.47 -2.71 5.90
C ARG A 327 5.96 -2.39 4.51
N GLY A 328 4.86 -3.03 4.11
CA GLY A 328 4.25 -2.83 2.80
C GLY A 328 3.70 -1.42 2.56
N ILE A 329 3.03 -0.84 3.56
CA ILE A 329 2.30 0.44 3.39
C ILE A 329 2.96 1.58 4.18
N VAL A 330 3.00 1.51 5.51
CA VAL A 330 3.43 2.63 6.37
C VAL A 330 4.90 2.97 6.14
N GLN A 331 5.79 1.97 6.13
CA GLN A 331 7.23 2.17 5.89
C GLN A 331 7.48 2.72 4.52
N LYS A 332 6.80 2.21 3.49
CA LYS A 332 6.96 2.75 2.14
C LYS A 332 6.54 4.22 2.06
N ASN A 333 5.37 4.55 2.61
CA ASN A 333 4.90 5.93 2.61
C ASN A 333 5.81 6.84 3.47
N ALA A 334 6.40 6.31 4.55
CA ALA A 334 7.38 7.03 5.35
C ALA A 334 8.70 7.23 4.61
N GLU A 335 9.17 6.25 3.84
CA GLU A 335 10.35 6.37 2.97
C GLU A 335 10.13 7.44 1.88
N ASP A 336 8.92 7.53 1.33
CA ASP A 336 8.57 8.52 0.30
C ASP A 336 8.59 9.97 0.82
N VAL A 337 8.39 10.16 2.14
CA VAL A 337 8.33 11.48 2.79
C VAL A 337 9.62 11.82 3.52
N LEU A 338 10.17 10.90 4.31
CA LEU A 338 11.31 11.11 5.21
C LEU A 338 12.63 10.61 4.62
N GLY A 339 12.59 9.87 3.52
CA GLY A 339 13.73 9.17 2.94
C GLY A 339 13.99 7.81 3.60
N MET A 340 14.87 7.02 2.99
CA MET A 340 15.10 5.61 3.34
C MET A 340 15.49 5.38 4.81
N ALA A 341 16.47 6.15 5.32
CA ALA A 341 17.01 5.93 6.66
C ALA A 341 16.04 6.41 7.76
N ILE A 342 15.51 7.62 7.62
CA ILE A 342 14.61 8.21 8.62
C ILE A 342 13.24 7.51 8.55
N GLY A 343 12.75 7.15 7.36
CA GLY A 343 11.51 6.38 7.20
C GLY A 343 11.56 5.01 7.87
N LEU A 344 12.69 4.29 7.74
CA LEU A 344 12.94 3.04 8.46
C LEU A 344 12.90 3.25 9.98
N LEU A 345 13.64 4.25 10.48
CA LEU A 345 13.69 4.54 11.90
C LEU A 345 12.30 4.92 12.44
N TYR A 346 11.61 5.82 11.75
CA TYR A 346 10.28 6.31 12.12
C TYR A 346 9.26 5.18 12.21
N THR A 347 9.24 4.29 11.22
CA THR A 347 8.30 3.15 11.22
C THR A 347 8.67 2.07 12.21
N SER A 348 9.96 1.86 12.46
CA SER A 348 10.42 0.97 13.54
C SER A 348 9.97 1.49 14.90
N LEU A 349 10.03 2.81 15.14
CA LEU A 349 9.51 3.44 16.36
C LEU A 349 7.98 3.33 16.48
N LEU A 350 7.24 3.55 15.39
CA LEU A 350 5.79 3.36 15.37
C LEU A 350 5.42 1.91 15.74
N PHE A 351 6.05 0.92 15.10
CA PHE A 351 5.82 -0.49 15.41
C PHE A 351 6.15 -0.83 16.87
N THR A 352 7.31 -0.37 17.36
CA THR A 352 7.75 -0.59 18.75
C THR A 352 6.79 0.04 19.75
N SER A 353 6.24 1.22 19.46
CA SER A 353 5.29 1.88 20.36
C SER A 353 4.05 1.03 20.64
N LEU A 354 3.61 0.22 19.67
CA LEU A 354 2.49 -0.70 19.85
C LEU A 354 2.82 -1.93 20.73
N HIS A 355 4.06 -2.08 21.16
CA HIS A 355 4.47 -3.16 22.07
C HIS A 355 4.60 -2.68 23.52
N ILE A 356 4.35 -1.40 23.80
CA ILE A 356 4.41 -0.81 25.17
C ILE A 356 3.52 -1.55 26.17
N GLY A 357 2.40 -2.12 25.71
CA GLY A 357 1.46 -2.88 26.55
C GLY A 357 2.04 -4.13 27.22
N TRP A 358 3.20 -4.62 26.78
CA TRP A 358 3.88 -5.76 27.41
C TRP A 358 4.77 -5.38 28.60
N ILE A 359 4.90 -4.08 28.90
CA ILE A 359 5.51 -3.51 30.12
C ILE A 359 7.03 -3.69 30.27
N TYR A 360 7.65 -4.65 29.60
CA TYR A 360 9.10 -4.89 29.68
C TYR A 360 9.89 -3.97 28.74
N ILE A 361 10.73 -3.10 29.31
CA ILE A 361 11.60 -2.19 28.54
C ILE A 361 12.60 -2.98 27.67
N THR A 362 13.09 -4.12 28.16
CA THR A 362 13.98 -5.02 27.43
C THR A 362 13.32 -5.57 26.17
N ASP A 363 12.02 -5.87 26.24
CA ASP A 363 11.22 -6.29 25.10
C ASP A 363 11.09 -5.17 24.06
N LEU A 364 10.83 -3.93 24.50
CA LEU A 364 10.78 -2.79 23.57
C LEU A 364 12.09 -2.57 22.80
N ILE A 365 13.25 -2.76 23.47
CA ILE A 365 14.55 -2.69 22.79
C ILE A 365 14.70 -3.83 21.78
N PHE A 366 14.28 -5.04 22.16
CA PHE A 366 14.31 -6.21 21.28
C PHE A 366 13.42 -6.02 20.05
N VAL A 367 12.15 -5.67 20.25
CA VAL A 367 11.16 -5.39 19.19
C VAL A 367 11.66 -4.28 18.27
N PHE A 368 12.27 -3.22 18.80
CA PHE A 368 12.85 -2.15 17.99
C PHE A 368 13.97 -2.65 17.08
N CYS A 369 14.89 -3.46 17.61
CA CYS A 369 15.96 -4.08 16.83
C CYS A 369 15.41 -5.00 15.72
N VAL A 370 14.41 -5.83 16.05
CA VAL A 370 13.72 -6.70 15.08
C VAL A 370 13.00 -5.88 14.01
N ALA A 371 12.35 -4.77 14.41
CA ALA A 371 11.65 -3.89 13.49
C ALA A 371 12.61 -3.22 12.49
N ILE A 372 13.79 -2.78 12.94
CA ILE A 372 14.85 -2.27 12.07
C ILE A 372 15.35 -3.38 11.13
N PHE A 373 15.59 -4.59 11.66
CA PHE A 373 16.07 -5.73 10.86
C PHE A 373 15.11 -6.08 9.73
N TYR A 374 13.82 -6.28 10.05
CA TYR A 374 12.79 -6.57 9.06
C TYR A 374 12.57 -5.41 8.10
N GLY A 375 12.55 -4.17 8.59
CA GLY A 375 12.41 -3.00 7.73
C GLY A 375 13.58 -2.85 6.75
N TYR A 376 14.82 -3.12 7.18
CA TYR A 376 15.99 -3.13 6.31
C TYR A 376 15.94 -4.29 5.29
N ALA A 377 15.56 -5.49 5.73
CA ALA A 377 15.37 -6.63 4.85
C ALA A 377 14.33 -6.32 3.75
N PHE A 378 13.24 -5.63 4.11
CA PHE A 378 12.25 -5.14 3.16
C PHE A 378 12.83 -4.12 2.19
N GLN A 379 13.62 -3.13 2.66
CA GLN A 379 14.28 -2.16 1.78
C GLN A 379 15.18 -2.81 0.73
N LYS A 380 15.87 -3.89 1.08
CA LYS A 380 16.79 -4.61 0.20
C LYS A 380 16.09 -5.56 -0.77
N THR A 381 15.06 -6.25 -0.31
CA THR A 381 14.42 -7.33 -1.09
C THR A 381 13.14 -6.89 -1.77
N ARG A 382 12.49 -5.83 -1.26
CA ARG A 382 11.15 -5.36 -1.63
C ARG A 382 10.11 -6.48 -1.65
N SER A 383 10.29 -7.45 -0.75
CA SER A 383 9.42 -8.61 -0.54
C SER A 383 9.19 -8.78 0.96
N ILE A 384 7.94 -9.02 1.35
CA ILE A 384 7.60 -9.32 2.75
C ILE A 384 7.52 -10.83 3.03
N LEU A 385 7.62 -11.70 2.01
CA LEU A 385 7.39 -13.15 2.17
C LEU A 385 8.22 -13.78 3.30
N GLY A 386 9.54 -13.62 3.26
CA GLY A 386 10.44 -14.17 4.27
C GLY A 386 10.25 -13.53 5.65
N ILE A 387 9.94 -12.23 5.66
CA ILE A 387 9.69 -11.46 6.88
C ILE A 387 8.40 -11.94 7.56
N THR A 388 7.32 -12.11 6.80
CA THR A 388 6.04 -12.65 7.27
C THR A 388 6.19 -14.03 7.88
N ILE A 389 6.93 -14.93 7.21
CA ILE A 389 7.18 -16.28 7.74
C ILE A 389 8.05 -16.18 9.00
N SER A 390 9.11 -15.37 8.99
CA SER A 390 9.98 -15.17 10.15
C SER A 390 9.20 -14.66 11.37
N HIS A 391 8.39 -13.62 11.18
CA HIS A 391 7.57 -13.04 12.24
C HIS A 391 6.52 -14.04 12.75
N GLY A 392 5.81 -14.72 11.84
CA GLY A 392 4.85 -15.77 12.20
C GLY A 392 5.48 -16.91 13.01
N LEU A 393 6.65 -17.38 12.59
CA LEU A 393 7.42 -18.42 13.29
C LEU A 393 7.99 -17.93 14.62
N SER A 394 8.41 -16.67 14.72
CA SER A 394 8.83 -16.04 15.98
C SER A 394 7.72 -16.15 17.03
N ASN A 395 6.51 -15.68 16.68
CA ASN A 395 5.35 -15.72 17.57
C ASN A 395 4.92 -17.16 17.86
N SER A 396 5.06 -18.06 16.88
CA SER A 396 4.75 -19.48 17.08
C SER A 396 5.70 -20.13 18.10
N VAL A 397 7.01 -19.87 18.01
CA VAL A 397 7.98 -20.38 18.98
C VAL A 397 7.73 -19.77 20.36
N LEU A 398 7.54 -18.44 20.42
CA LEU A 398 7.27 -17.69 21.63
C LEU A 398 6.04 -18.21 22.40
N PHE A 399 4.90 -18.40 21.72
CA PHE A 399 3.62 -18.66 22.38
C PHE A 399 3.11 -20.11 22.31
N LEU A 400 3.58 -20.91 21.35
CA LEU A 400 3.03 -22.26 21.11
C LEU A 400 4.01 -23.38 21.43
N VAL A 401 5.32 -23.10 21.42
CA VAL A 401 6.36 -24.10 21.61
C VAL A 401 7.05 -23.92 22.95
N MET A 402 7.74 -22.79 23.14
CA MET A 402 8.61 -22.56 24.30
C MET A 402 7.93 -22.71 25.67
N PRO A 403 6.68 -22.25 25.88
CA PRO A 403 6.03 -22.39 27.18
C PRO A 403 5.81 -23.84 27.65
N PHE A 404 5.96 -24.84 26.76
CA PHE A 404 5.82 -26.26 27.09
C PHE A 404 7.15 -26.98 27.41
N PHE A 405 8.30 -26.35 27.10
CA PHE A 405 9.61 -27.00 27.21
C PHE A 405 10.57 -26.30 28.17
N ILE A 406 10.30 -25.06 28.55
CA ILE A 406 11.13 -24.30 29.48
C ILE A 406 10.27 -23.92 30.69
N PHE A 407 10.69 -24.38 31.86
CA PHE A 407 10.03 -24.17 33.15
C PHE A 407 10.72 -23.07 33.95
#